data_AF-A0A2M8NZK2-F1
#
_entry.id   AF-A0A2M8NZK2-F1
#
_cell.length_a   1.000
_cell.length_b   1.000
_cell.length_c   1.000
_cell.angle_alpha   90.00
_cell.angle_beta   90.00
_cell.angle_gamma   90.00
#
_symmetry.space_group_name_H-M   'P 1'
#
loop_
_entity.id
_entity.type
_entity.pdbx_description
1 polymer ?
#
loop_
_entity_poly.entity_id
_entity_poly.type
_entity_poly.pdbx_seq_one_letter_code
_entity_poly.pdbx_strand_id
1 'polypeptide(L)'
;MTSSDAPAEAPRPRSQQKGDPRRRWPAWAKQLPYFKLPPPDPNFSLVPKEEALELLRPDPSKVTDSTAAAAYPPFRATDKTIRAIESDLDLLEREVLRLFRERDLEAKVQQNRYRLYQISFIVLSAVATAIGSLLALALTQQPPTWVPVLGFAETVVALLATFLAQISGRESTFMLWLENRRAAEGLRREYFRYLMRLPPYDNEAMQPYERRLLLAERAALINRGTSPDDRAATMLSGALTAESIPHRPQGDSSNG
;
A
#
# COMPACT_ATOMS: atom_id res chain seq x y z
N MET A 1 -39.37 -11.52 -29.36
CA MET A 1 -38.99 -10.52 -28.33
C MET A 1 -37.78 -11.06 -27.61
N THR A 2 -36.57 -10.67 -28.02
CA THR A 2 -35.32 -11.05 -27.36
C THR A 2 -35.09 -10.07 -26.21
N SER A 3 -35.28 -10.51 -24.97
CA SER A 3 -34.82 -9.78 -23.79
C SER A 3 -33.31 -9.61 -23.91
N SER A 4 -32.86 -8.37 -24.14
CA SER A 4 -31.45 -8.02 -24.10
C SER A 4 -31.03 -8.02 -22.64
N ASP A 5 -30.62 -9.16 -22.12
CA ASP A 5 -29.96 -9.24 -20.82
C ASP A 5 -28.62 -8.53 -20.96
N ALA A 6 -28.59 -7.26 -20.53
CA ALA A 6 -27.34 -6.54 -20.39
C ALA A 6 -26.44 -7.35 -19.44
N PRO A 7 -25.18 -7.63 -19.82
CA PRO A 7 -24.27 -8.38 -18.95
C PRO A 7 -24.20 -7.69 -17.59
N ALA A 8 -24.28 -8.49 -16.52
CA ALA A 8 -24.21 -7.98 -15.15
C ALA A 8 -22.97 -7.07 -15.00
N GLU A 9 -23.18 -5.84 -14.51
CA GLU A 9 -22.09 -4.88 -14.30
C GLU A 9 -21.04 -5.52 -13.39
N ALA A 10 -19.80 -5.63 -13.86
CA ALA A 10 -18.73 -6.22 -13.08
C ALA A 10 -18.58 -5.49 -11.73
N PRO A 11 -18.37 -6.22 -10.62
CA PRO A 11 -18.23 -5.60 -9.31
C PRO A 11 -17.07 -4.60 -9.35
N ARG A 12 -17.36 -3.38 -8.87
CA ARG A 12 -16.38 -2.29 -8.90
C ARG A 12 -15.23 -2.61 -7.96
N PRO A 13 -13.97 -2.30 -8.34
CA PRO A 13 -12.84 -2.48 -7.45
C PRO A 13 -13.06 -1.66 -6.17
N ARG A 14 -12.93 -2.30 -5.01
CA ARG A 14 -13.02 -1.61 -3.72
C ARG A 14 -11.78 -0.78 -3.50
N SER A 15 -11.98 0.51 -3.27
CA SER A 15 -10.94 1.44 -2.88
C SER A 15 -11.30 2.09 -1.55
N GLN A 16 -10.29 2.51 -0.80
CA GLN A 16 -10.48 3.30 0.43
C GLN A 16 -11.10 4.68 0.18
N GLN A 17 -11.19 5.13 -1.07
CA GLN A 17 -11.61 6.48 -1.40
C GLN A 17 -13.11 6.48 -1.70
N LYS A 18 -13.90 7.00 -0.76
CA LYS A 18 -15.36 7.15 -0.93
C LYS A 18 -15.65 8.22 -1.98
N GLY A 19 -15.88 7.77 -3.21
CA GLY A 19 -16.14 8.64 -4.35
C GLY A 19 -14.86 9.28 -4.88
N ASP A 20 -14.51 8.97 -6.12
CA ASP A 20 -13.46 9.68 -6.82
C ASP A 20 -14.08 10.83 -7.64
N PRO A 21 -13.95 12.10 -7.22
CA PRO A 21 -14.47 13.23 -7.99
C PRO A 21 -13.83 13.31 -9.38
N ARG A 22 -12.64 12.71 -9.56
CA ARG A 22 -11.93 12.65 -10.84
C ARG A 22 -12.42 11.51 -11.72
N ARG A 23 -13.44 10.73 -11.31
CA ARG A 23 -14.00 9.65 -12.14
C ARG A 23 -14.45 10.17 -13.52
N ARG A 24 -14.99 11.39 -13.57
CA ARG A 24 -15.46 12.07 -14.80
C ARG A 24 -14.36 12.82 -15.56
N TRP A 25 -13.14 12.93 -15.00
CA TRP A 25 -12.04 13.62 -15.66
C TRP A 25 -11.49 12.78 -16.83
N PRO A 26 -10.88 13.41 -17.84
CA PRO A 26 -10.18 12.67 -18.88
C PRO A 26 -9.01 11.86 -18.29
N ALA A 27 -8.62 10.77 -18.95
CA ALA A 27 -7.66 9.80 -18.43
C ALA A 27 -6.32 10.42 -17.99
N TRP A 28 -5.81 11.40 -18.76
CA TRP A 28 -4.57 12.11 -18.42
C TRP A 28 -4.70 12.94 -17.13
N ALA A 29 -5.85 13.58 -16.90
CA ALA A 29 -6.06 14.45 -15.74
C ALA A 29 -6.27 13.64 -14.45
N LYS A 30 -6.72 12.39 -14.54
CA LYS A 30 -6.83 11.48 -13.39
C LYS A 30 -5.48 11.20 -12.73
N GLN A 31 -4.38 11.32 -13.48
CA GLN A 31 -3.03 11.05 -13.00
C GLN A 31 -2.40 12.22 -12.22
N LEU A 32 -2.99 13.42 -12.31
CA LEU A 32 -2.49 14.62 -11.64
C LEU A 32 -2.43 14.44 -10.11
N PRO A 33 -1.52 15.12 -9.41
CA PRO A 33 -1.45 15.07 -7.96
C PRO A 33 -2.71 15.67 -7.34
N TYR A 34 -3.12 15.14 -6.19
CA TYR A 34 -4.11 15.72 -5.31
C TYR A 34 -3.51 16.87 -4.52
N PHE A 35 -4.14 18.05 -4.53
CA PHE A 35 -3.74 19.14 -3.63
C PHE A 35 -4.13 18.85 -2.18
N LYS A 36 -5.26 18.18 -1.98
CA LYS A 36 -5.73 17.68 -0.69
C LYS A 36 -6.19 16.24 -0.86
N LEU A 37 -5.49 15.32 -0.21
CA LEU A 37 -5.90 13.93 -0.19
C LEU A 37 -7.16 13.77 0.68
N PRO A 38 -8.13 12.96 0.25
CA PRO A 38 -9.27 12.63 1.10
C PRO A 38 -8.80 11.84 2.33
N PRO A 39 -9.43 12.02 3.49
CA PRO A 39 -9.13 11.21 4.66
C PRO A 39 -9.42 9.73 4.39
N PRO A 40 -8.74 8.80 5.08
CA PRO A 40 -9.01 7.38 4.94
C PRO A 40 -10.43 7.07 5.41
N ASP A 41 -11.14 6.20 4.69
CA ASP A 41 -12.47 5.74 5.12
C ASP A 41 -12.32 4.78 6.31
N PRO A 42 -12.82 5.14 7.50
CA PRO A 42 -12.73 4.27 8.68
C PRO A 42 -13.56 3.00 8.53
N ASN A 43 -14.48 2.94 7.57
CA ASN A 43 -15.31 1.77 7.31
C ASN A 43 -14.76 0.89 6.18
N PHE A 44 -13.59 1.22 5.60
CA PHE A 44 -13.00 0.41 4.55
C PHE A 44 -12.55 -0.95 5.08
N SER A 45 -13.19 -2.04 4.67
CA SER A 45 -12.68 -3.39 4.91
C SER A 45 -12.24 -4.05 3.60
N LEU A 46 -11.19 -4.88 3.68
CA LEU A 46 -10.78 -5.74 2.57
C LEU A 46 -11.88 -6.75 2.23
N VAL A 47 -12.55 -7.28 3.26
CA VAL A 47 -13.70 -8.17 3.14
C VAL A 47 -14.77 -7.62 4.10
N PRO A 48 -15.80 -6.90 3.59
CA PRO A 48 -16.93 -6.45 4.38
C PRO A 48 -17.56 -7.61 5.13
N LYS A 49 -17.81 -7.39 6.41
CA LYS A 49 -18.30 -8.41 7.33
C LYS A 49 -19.65 -8.95 6.85
N GLU A 50 -20.51 -8.07 6.36
CA GLU A 50 -21.85 -8.38 5.87
C GLU A 50 -21.79 -9.33 4.68
N GLU A 51 -20.90 -9.06 3.72
CA GLU A 51 -20.75 -9.88 2.53
C GLU A 51 -20.11 -11.24 2.84
N ALA A 52 -19.11 -11.27 3.74
CA ALA A 52 -18.54 -12.53 4.20
C ALA A 52 -19.61 -13.40 4.87
N LEU A 53 -20.47 -12.80 5.70
CA LEU A 53 -21.55 -13.51 6.38
C LEU A 53 -22.68 -13.91 5.42
N GLU A 54 -23.00 -13.10 4.42
CA GLU A 54 -23.97 -13.44 3.37
C GLU A 54 -23.50 -14.66 2.55
N LEU A 55 -22.19 -14.76 2.26
CA LEU A 55 -21.61 -15.94 1.60
C LEU A 55 -21.66 -17.20 2.46
N LEU A 56 -21.56 -17.08 3.78
CA LEU A 56 -21.62 -18.21 4.71
C LEU A 56 -23.05 -18.61 5.10
N ARG A 57 -24.00 -17.69 4.97
CA ARG A 57 -25.44 -17.85 5.21
C ARG A 57 -26.21 -17.46 3.95
N PRO A 58 -26.08 -18.22 2.84
CA PRO A 58 -26.77 -17.87 1.61
C PRO A 58 -28.27 -17.83 1.87
N ASP A 59 -28.87 -16.66 1.63
CA ASP A 59 -30.31 -16.47 1.72
C ASP A 59 -30.98 -17.29 0.60
N PRO A 60 -31.77 -18.32 0.92
CA PRO A 60 -32.40 -19.17 -0.09
C PRO A 60 -33.32 -18.40 -1.03
N SER A 61 -33.79 -17.21 -0.63
CA SER A 61 -34.63 -16.34 -1.47
C SER A 61 -33.84 -15.50 -2.48
N LYS A 62 -32.53 -15.30 -2.25
CA LYS A 62 -31.64 -14.51 -3.13
C LYS A 62 -30.77 -15.35 -4.06
N VAL A 63 -30.92 -16.68 -4.04
CA VAL A 63 -30.27 -17.56 -5.01
C VAL A 63 -30.93 -17.29 -6.37
N THR A 64 -30.45 -16.25 -7.04
CA THR A 64 -30.80 -15.96 -8.43
C THR A 64 -30.31 -17.12 -9.29
N ASP A 65 -31.01 -17.40 -10.39
CA ASP A 65 -30.82 -18.50 -11.35
C ASP A 65 -29.45 -18.49 -12.09
N SER A 66 -28.41 -17.93 -11.47
CA SER A 66 -27.01 -18.11 -11.80
C SER A 66 -26.72 -19.59 -11.96
N THR A 67 -26.44 -20.01 -13.19
CA THR A 67 -26.09 -21.39 -13.59
C THR A 67 -24.93 -21.98 -12.77
N ALA A 68 -24.14 -21.15 -12.08
CA ALA A 68 -23.11 -21.59 -11.15
C ALA A 68 -23.68 -22.20 -9.85
N ALA A 69 -24.87 -21.79 -9.40
CA ALA A 69 -25.52 -22.34 -8.21
C ALA A 69 -26.02 -23.78 -8.41
N ALA A 70 -26.29 -24.18 -9.66
CA ALA A 70 -26.62 -25.56 -10.00
C ALA A 70 -25.39 -26.50 -9.99
N ALA A 71 -24.18 -25.95 -10.17
CA ALA A 71 -22.95 -26.74 -10.30
C ALA A 71 -22.33 -27.14 -8.95
N TYR A 72 -22.65 -26.44 -7.85
CA TYR A 72 -22.09 -26.70 -6.53
C TYR A 72 -23.18 -26.74 -5.47
N PRO A 73 -23.24 -27.78 -4.62
CA PRO A 73 -24.20 -27.79 -3.52
C PRO A 73 -23.94 -26.59 -2.60
N PRO A 74 -24.99 -25.91 -2.09
CA PRO A 74 -24.82 -24.75 -1.24
C PRO A 74 -24.03 -25.14 0.01
N PHE A 75 -22.79 -24.66 0.12
CA PHE A 75 -21.99 -24.84 1.32
C PHE A 75 -22.68 -24.13 2.49
N ARG A 76 -23.06 -24.90 3.52
CA ARG A 76 -23.65 -24.37 4.75
C ARG A 76 -22.63 -24.50 5.87
N ALA A 77 -22.06 -23.38 6.28
CA ALA A 77 -21.21 -23.34 7.46
C ALA A 77 -22.06 -23.56 8.72
N THR A 78 -21.54 -24.33 9.68
CA THR A 78 -22.15 -24.47 11.01
C THR A 78 -22.16 -23.13 11.74
N ASP A 79 -23.16 -22.86 12.58
CA ASP A 79 -23.24 -21.62 13.38
C ASP A 79 -21.98 -21.34 14.20
N LYS A 80 -21.33 -22.39 14.72
CA LYS A 80 -20.05 -22.30 15.43
C LYS A 80 -18.95 -21.72 14.53
N THR A 81 -18.86 -22.17 13.29
CA THR A 81 -17.89 -21.70 12.29
C THR A 81 -18.16 -20.25 11.93
N ILE A 82 -19.43 -19.89 11.75
CA ILE A 82 -19.81 -18.52 11.40
C ILE A 82 -19.43 -17.55 12.52
N ARG A 83 -19.74 -17.87 13.78
CA ARG A 83 -19.33 -17.06 14.94
C ARG A 83 -17.80 -16.96 15.07
N ALA A 84 -17.08 -18.03 14.75
CA ALA A 84 -15.62 -18.02 14.77
C ALA A 84 -15.06 -17.06 13.70
N ILE A 85 -15.56 -17.14 12.46
CA ILE A 85 -15.16 -16.24 11.36
C ILE A 85 -15.53 -14.80 11.71
N GLU A 86 -16.72 -14.58 12.27
CA GLU A 86 -17.16 -13.27 12.71
C GLU A 86 -16.20 -12.65 13.75
N SER A 87 -15.84 -13.44 14.77
CA SER A 87 -14.87 -13.02 15.78
C SER A 87 -13.47 -12.77 15.19
N ASP A 88 -13.08 -13.53 14.17
CA ASP A 88 -11.79 -13.37 13.49
C ASP A 88 -11.78 -12.10 12.63
N LEU A 89 -12.88 -11.79 11.94
CA LEU A 89 -13.05 -10.53 11.19
C LEU A 89 -13.00 -9.31 12.11
N ASP A 90 -13.69 -9.35 13.27
CA ASP A 90 -13.66 -8.27 14.25
C ASP A 90 -12.26 -8.03 14.84
N LEU A 91 -11.46 -9.09 14.97
CA LEU A 91 -10.07 -8.99 15.39
C LEU A 91 -9.20 -8.37 14.29
N LEU A 92 -9.33 -8.85 13.06
CA LEU A 92 -8.59 -8.34 11.89
C LEU A 92 -8.87 -6.86 11.65
N GLU A 93 -10.10 -6.42 11.87
CA GLU A 93 -10.52 -5.02 11.82
C GLU A 93 -9.73 -4.16 12.82
N ARG A 94 -9.63 -4.61 14.07
CA ARG A 94 -8.94 -3.87 15.14
C ARG A 94 -7.41 -3.86 14.99
N GLU A 95 -6.82 -5.02 14.72
CA GLU A 95 -5.37 -5.21 14.78
C GLU A 95 -4.68 -4.92 13.44
N VAL A 96 -5.27 -5.34 12.33
CA VAL A 96 -4.60 -5.31 11.01
C VAL A 96 -5.11 -4.14 10.17
N LEU A 97 -6.43 -3.97 10.05
CA LEU A 97 -6.99 -2.98 9.12
C LEU A 97 -6.73 -1.55 9.54
N ARG A 98 -6.68 -1.26 10.84
CA ARG A 98 -6.24 0.06 11.33
C ARG A 98 -4.85 0.44 10.80
N LEU A 99 -3.87 -0.44 11.00
CA LEU A 99 -2.49 -0.24 10.54
C LEU A 99 -2.40 -0.18 9.01
N PHE A 100 -3.19 -1.01 8.32
CA PHE A 100 -3.25 -1.03 6.86
C PHE A 100 -3.73 0.32 6.30
N ARG A 101 -4.81 0.88 6.87
CA ARG A 101 -5.36 2.18 6.46
C ARG A 101 -4.35 3.30 6.65
N GLU A 102 -3.67 3.32 7.79
CA GLU A 102 -2.62 4.29 8.09
C GLU A 102 -1.47 4.20 7.06
N ARG A 103 -0.95 2.99 6.79
CA ARG A 103 0.17 2.79 5.86
C ARG A 103 -0.20 3.04 4.40
N ASP A 104 -1.39 2.64 3.97
CA ASP A 104 -1.85 2.89 2.60
C ASP A 104 -2.09 4.40 2.35
N LEU A 105 -2.60 5.12 3.36
CA LEU A 105 -2.71 6.58 3.30
C LEU A 105 -1.33 7.24 3.20
N GLU A 106 -0.39 6.86 4.07
CA GLU A 106 0.96 7.44 4.07
C GLU A 106 1.66 7.16 2.72
N ALA A 107 1.52 5.96 2.18
CA ALA A 107 2.01 5.64 0.84
C ALA A 107 1.40 6.59 -0.22
N LYS A 108 0.08 6.82 -0.20
CA LYS A 108 -0.55 7.77 -1.13
C LYS A 108 -0.05 9.20 -0.95
N VAL A 109 0.18 9.65 0.28
CA VAL A 109 0.75 10.97 0.58
C VAL A 109 2.13 11.11 -0.08
N GLN A 110 3.01 10.13 0.11
CA GLN A 110 4.36 10.18 -0.43
C GLN A 110 4.38 10.04 -1.97
N GLN A 111 3.54 9.19 -2.54
CA GLN A 111 3.37 9.09 -4.00
C GLN A 111 2.90 10.43 -4.59
N ASN A 112 1.97 11.10 -3.91
CA ASN A 112 1.43 12.37 -4.36
C ASN A 112 2.48 13.49 -4.30
N ARG A 113 3.28 13.54 -3.23
CA ARG A 113 4.42 14.46 -3.10
C ARG A 113 5.46 14.24 -4.20
N TYR A 114 5.80 12.98 -4.47
CA TYR A 114 6.74 12.63 -5.53
C TYR A 114 6.25 13.13 -6.90
N ARG A 115 4.98 12.88 -7.25
CA ARG A 115 4.38 13.38 -8.50
C ARG A 115 4.35 14.90 -8.58
N LEU A 116 4.08 15.57 -7.46
CA LEU A 116 4.10 17.03 -7.39
C LEU A 116 5.49 17.57 -7.73
N TYR A 117 6.56 16.99 -7.17
CA TYR A 117 7.93 17.39 -7.50
C TYR A 117 8.25 17.15 -8.98
N GLN A 118 7.88 16.01 -9.54
CA GLN A 118 8.09 15.72 -10.96
C GLN A 118 7.42 16.75 -11.87
N ILE A 119 6.14 17.06 -11.61
CA ILE A 119 5.41 18.05 -12.41
C ILE A 119 6.00 19.44 -12.23
N SER A 120 6.38 19.82 -11.02
CA SER A 120 7.05 21.10 -10.77
C SER A 120 8.36 21.22 -11.55
N PHE A 121 9.18 20.18 -11.62
CA PHE A 121 10.39 20.17 -12.45
C PHE A 121 10.07 20.29 -13.93
N ILE A 122 9.10 19.53 -14.45
CA ILE A 122 8.69 19.62 -15.86
C ILE A 122 8.24 21.05 -16.20
N VAL A 123 7.44 21.67 -15.33
CA VAL A 123 6.96 23.05 -15.51
C VAL A 123 8.12 24.04 -15.47
N LEU A 124 9.03 23.94 -14.48
CA LEU A 124 10.20 24.81 -14.38
C LEU A 124 11.12 24.66 -15.60
N SER A 125 11.37 23.44 -16.06
CA SER A 125 12.15 23.19 -17.28
C SER A 125 11.49 23.80 -18.51
N ALA A 126 10.17 23.65 -18.68
CA ALA A 126 9.45 24.24 -19.80
C ALA A 126 9.51 25.78 -19.78
N VAL A 127 9.37 26.39 -18.60
CA VAL A 127 9.49 27.85 -18.43
C VAL A 127 10.93 28.30 -18.72
N ALA A 128 11.94 27.60 -18.22
CA ALA A 128 13.34 27.90 -18.51
C ALA A 128 13.64 27.83 -20.01
N THR A 129 13.18 26.79 -20.71
CA THR A 129 13.32 26.67 -22.18
C THR A 129 12.62 27.81 -22.91
N ALA A 130 11.43 28.21 -22.47
CA ALA A 130 10.71 29.33 -23.08
C ALA A 130 11.47 30.66 -22.88
N ILE A 131 11.96 30.93 -21.67
CA ILE A 131 12.76 32.12 -21.37
C ILE A 131 14.05 32.12 -22.19
N GLY A 132 14.79 31.02 -22.22
CA GLY A 132 16.02 30.90 -23.02
C GLY A 132 15.78 31.13 -24.52
N SER A 133 14.66 30.63 -25.05
CA SER A 133 14.26 30.87 -26.44
C SER A 133 13.93 32.35 -26.70
N LEU A 134 13.23 33.01 -25.77
CA LEU A 134 12.94 34.45 -25.86
C LEU A 134 14.21 35.30 -25.71
N LEU A 135 15.14 34.89 -24.85
CA LEU A 135 16.41 35.57 -24.64
C LEU A 135 17.27 35.51 -25.91
N ALA A 136 17.31 34.35 -26.58
CA ALA A 136 17.95 34.19 -27.88
C ALA A 136 17.36 35.13 -28.94
N LEU A 137 16.02 35.28 -28.98
CA LEU A 137 15.36 36.20 -29.89
C LEU A 137 15.66 37.67 -29.53
N ALA A 138 15.61 38.02 -28.25
CA ALA A 138 15.85 39.39 -27.78
C ALA A 138 17.27 39.88 -28.07
N LEU A 139 18.26 38.97 -28.07
CA LEU A 139 19.64 39.29 -28.44
C LEU A 139 19.79 39.74 -29.90
N THR A 140 18.84 39.39 -30.79
CA THR A 140 18.86 39.83 -32.19
C THR A 140 18.32 41.26 -32.39
N GLN A 141 17.67 41.85 -31.37
CA GLN A 141 17.10 43.18 -31.45
C GLN A 141 18.13 44.26 -31.15
N GLN A 142 18.16 45.33 -31.95
CA GLN A 142 18.93 46.54 -31.68
C GLN A 142 17.98 47.71 -31.43
N PRO A 143 17.93 48.30 -30.22
CA PRO A 143 18.69 47.95 -29.00
C PRO A 143 18.10 46.74 -28.22
N PRO A 144 18.91 46.01 -27.43
CA PRO A 144 18.48 44.82 -26.69
C PRO A 144 17.76 45.17 -25.36
N THR A 145 16.61 45.84 -25.44
CA THR A 145 15.90 46.39 -24.28
C THR A 145 15.41 45.31 -23.29
N TRP A 146 15.05 44.12 -23.77
CA TRP A 146 14.42 43.07 -22.95
C TRP A 146 15.39 42.09 -22.28
N VAL A 147 16.66 42.08 -22.70
CA VAL A 147 17.66 41.10 -22.24
C VAL A 147 17.85 41.10 -20.71
N PRO A 148 17.96 42.26 -20.02
CA PRO A 148 18.12 42.26 -18.56
C PRO A 148 16.92 41.65 -17.82
N VAL A 149 15.71 41.90 -18.30
CA VAL A 149 14.46 41.39 -17.68
C VAL A 149 14.37 39.87 -17.84
N LEU A 150 14.66 39.35 -19.03
CA LEU A 150 14.64 37.91 -19.29
C LEU A 150 15.76 37.18 -18.53
N GLY A 151 16.97 37.74 -18.46
CA GLY A 151 18.08 37.17 -17.68
C GLY A 151 17.78 37.13 -16.18
N PHE A 152 17.11 38.16 -15.65
CA PHE A 152 16.61 38.13 -14.27
C PHE A 152 15.55 37.02 -14.07
N ALA A 153 14.58 36.92 -14.97
CA ALA A 153 13.56 35.87 -14.91
C ALA A 153 14.16 34.46 -14.97
N GLU A 154 15.16 34.23 -15.83
CA GLU A 154 15.92 32.97 -15.89
C GLU A 154 16.61 32.66 -14.57
N THR A 155 17.25 33.67 -13.95
CA THR A 155 17.90 33.52 -12.64
C THR A 155 16.89 33.12 -11.55
N VAL A 156 15.69 33.72 -11.54
CA VAL A 156 14.62 33.36 -10.60
C VAL A 156 14.18 31.90 -10.80
N VAL A 157 14.00 31.47 -12.04
CA VAL A 157 13.62 30.07 -12.35
C VAL A 157 14.72 29.11 -11.94
N ALA A 158 15.98 29.44 -12.18
CA ALA A 158 17.13 28.63 -11.75
C ALA A 158 17.16 28.49 -10.21
N LEU A 159 16.96 29.59 -9.47
CA LEU A 159 16.89 29.56 -8.01
C LEU A 159 15.72 28.71 -7.49
N LEU A 160 14.54 28.79 -8.12
CA LEU A 160 13.39 27.95 -7.77
C LEU A 160 13.68 26.47 -8.04
N ALA A 161 14.35 26.13 -9.15
CA ALA A 161 14.74 24.77 -9.47
C ALA A 161 15.76 24.21 -8.46
N THR A 162 16.77 25.00 -8.10
CA THR A 162 17.75 24.63 -7.06
C THR A 162 17.08 24.45 -5.70
N PHE A 163 16.17 25.34 -5.32
CA PHE A 163 15.40 25.24 -4.07
C PHE A 163 14.55 23.97 -4.03
N LEU A 164 13.84 23.66 -5.12
CA LEU A 164 13.03 22.46 -5.24
C LEU A 164 13.90 21.19 -5.18
N ALA A 165 15.04 21.18 -5.85
CA ALA A 165 16.02 20.09 -5.79
C ALA A 165 16.48 19.85 -4.35
N GLN A 166 16.82 20.92 -3.62
CA GLN A 166 17.26 20.82 -2.23
C GLN A 166 16.17 20.27 -1.31
N ILE A 167 14.90 20.69 -1.47
CA ILE A 167 13.79 20.13 -0.67
C ILE A 167 13.56 18.66 -1.00
N SER A 168 13.53 18.31 -2.29
CA SER A 168 13.27 16.94 -2.73
C SER A 168 14.39 15.96 -2.36
N GLY A 169 15.62 16.46 -2.16
CA GLY A 169 16.80 15.65 -1.83
C GLY A 169 16.94 15.29 -0.34
N ARG A 170 16.23 15.95 0.58
CA ARG A 170 16.37 15.69 2.03
C ARG A 170 15.90 14.31 2.45
N GLU A 171 14.80 13.83 1.86
CA GLU A 171 14.26 12.49 2.09
C GLU A 171 13.74 11.96 0.76
N SER A 172 14.13 10.72 0.42
CA SER A 172 13.62 10.07 -0.78
C SER A 172 12.14 9.68 -0.57
N THR A 173 11.25 10.56 -1.01
CA THR A 173 9.78 10.31 -1.04
C THR A 173 9.44 8.98 -1.72
N PHE A 174 10.23 8.56 -2.71
CA PHE A 174 10.09 7.27 -3.37
C PHE A 174 10.39 6.09 -2.44
N MET A 175 11.45 6.17 -1.63
CA MET A 175 11.78 5.11 -0.66
C MET A 175 10.71 5.02 0.43
N LEU A 176 10.26 6.16 0.96
CA LEU A 176 9.16 6.20 1.94
C LEU A 176 7.86 5.65 1.36
N TRP A 177 7.57 5.93 0.09
CA TRP A 177 6.43 5.32 -0.62
C TRP A 177 6.57 3.80 -0.71
N LEU A 178 7.73 3.30 -1.13
CA LEU A 178 7.99 1.86 -1.26
C LEU A 178 7.87 1.13 0.08
N GLU A 179 8.42 1.70 1.15
CA GLU A 179 8.38 1.12 2.50
C GLU A 179 6.94 1.01 3.01
N ASN A 180 6.18 2.11 2.95
CA ASN A 180 4.78 2.11 3.38
C ASN A 180 3.91 1.21 2.51
N ARG A 181 4.17 1.16 1.19
CA ARG A 181 3.46 0.26 0.27
C ARG A 181 3.76 -1.20 0.56
N ARG A 182 5.02 -1.54 0.84
CA ARG A 182 5.44 -2.89 1.24
C ARG A 182 4.79 -3.29 2.56
N ALA A 183 4.77 -2.40 3.55
CA ALA A 183 4.10 -2.65 4.83
C ALA A 183 2.59 -2.87 4.65
N ALA A 184 1.91 -2.03 3.87
CA ALA A 184 0.49 -2.18 3.58
C ALA A 184 0.18 -3.51 2.87
N GLU A 185 0.96 -3.89 1.85
CA GLU A 185 0.80 -5.18 1.18
C GLU A 185 1.16 -6.36 2.11
N GLY A 186 2.13 -6.21 3.00
CA GLY A 186 2.44 -7.18 4.05
C GLY A 186 1.24 -7.41 4.98
N LEU A 187 0.64 -6.33 5.49
CA LEU A 187 -0.56 -6.39 6.34
C LEU A 187 -1.75 -7.01 5.59
N ARG A 188 -1.93 -6.68 4.31
CA ARG A 188 -2.96 -7.30 3.47
C ARG A 188 -2.75 -8.80 3.32
N ARG A 189 -1.51 -9.25 3.08
CA ARG A 189 -1.19 -10.68 3.01
C ARG A 189 -1.45 -11.37 4.35
N GLU A 190 -1.03 -10.75 5.45
CA GLU A 190 -1.22 -11.29 6.80
C GLU A 190 -2.70 -11.40 7.16
N TYR A 191 -3.52 -10.44 6.73
CA TYR A 191 -4.99 -10.49 6.86
C TYR A 191 -5.57 -11.77 6.25
N PHE A 192 -5.25 -12.05 4.98
CA PHE A 192 -5.75 -13.23 4.30
C PHE A 192 -5.12 -14.52 4.81
N ARG A 193 -3.83 -14.49 5.19
CA ARG A 193 -3.12 -15.61 5.80
C ARG A 193 -3.80 -16.07 7.09
N TYR A 194 -4.17 -15.13 7.96
CA TYR A 194 -4.92 -15.41 9.19
C TYR A 194 -6.29 -15.98 8.91
N LEU A 195 -7.05 -15.34 8.00
CA LEU A 195 -8.42 -15.75 7.66
C LEU A 195 -8.47 -17.16 7.06
N MET A 196 -7.51 -17.50 6.21
CA MET A 196 -7.38 -18.83 5.60
C MET A 196 -6.70 -19.87 6.50
N ARG A 197 -6.29 -19.48 7.71
CA ARG A 197 -5.52 -20.33 8.65
C ARG A 197 -4.30 -20.98 8.00
N LEU A 198 -3.55 -20.22 7.21
CA LEU A 198 -2.28 -20.68 6.64
C LEU A 198 -1.16 -20.60 7.69
N PRO A 199 -0.06 -21.36 7.55
CA PRO A 199 1.10 -21.26 8.43
C PRO A 199 1.51 -19.80 8.70
N PRO A 200 1.74 -19.41 9.96
CA PRO A 200 1.85 -20.23 11.18
C PRO A 200 0.51 -20.46 11.95
N TYR A 201 -0.64 -20.15 11.36
CA TYR A 201 -1.95 -20.19 12.03
C TYR A 201 -2.72 -21.51 11.85
N ASP A 202 -2.15 -22.47 11.12
CA ASP A 202 -2.71 -23.78 10.82
C ASP A 202 -2.53 -24.79 11.95
N ASN A 203 -1.73 -24.47 12.98
CA ASN A 203 -1.45 -25.37 14.08
C ASN A 203 -2.70 -25.61 14.95
N GLU A 204 -3.27 -26.81 14.86
CA GLU A 204 -4.45 -27.23 15.65
C GLU A 204 -4.19 -27.27 17.16
N ALA A 205 -2.93 -27.45 17.59
CA ALA A 205 -2.54 -27.41 19.00
C ALA A 205 -2.47 -25.98 19.56
N MET A 206 -2.41 -24.96 18.70
CA MET A 206 -2.34 -23.57 19.11
C MET A 206 -3.68 -23.13 19.70
N GLN A 207 -3.63 -22.61 20.93
CA GLN A 207 -4.84 -22.12 21.57
C GLN A 207 -5.36 -20.86 20.84
N PRO A 208 -6.68 -20.62 20.81
CA PRO A 208 -7.23 -19.46 20.11
C PRO A 208 -6.61 -18.13 20.53
N TYR A 209 -6.26 -17.97 21.81
CA TYR A 209 -5.64 -16.73 22.30
C TYR A 209 -4.21 -16.55 21.78
N GLU A 210 -3.42 -17.62 21.69
CA GLU A 210 -2.05 -17.61 21.16
C GLU A 210 -2.05 -17.19 19.70
N ARG A 211 -3.02 -17.69 18.93
CA ARG A 211 -3.21 -17.31 17.53
C ARG A 211 -3.46 -15.82 17.37
N ARG A 212 -4.26 -15.22 18.26
CA ARG A 212 -4.54 -13.76 18.25
C ARG A 212 -3.31 -12.96 18.64
N LEU A 213 -2.57 -13.41 19.65
CA LEU A 213 -1.34 -12.77 20.09
C LEU A 213 -0.29 -12.78 18.96
N LEU A 214 -0.14 -13.92 18.28
CA LEU A 214 0.75 -14.07 17.15
C LEU A 214 0.38 -13.13 15.99
N LEU A 215 -0.91 -12.99 15.68
CA LEU A 215 -1.38 -12.03 14.68
C LEU A 215 -1.00 -10.60 15.05
N ALA A 216 -1.27 -10.19 16.29
CA ALA A 216 -0.96 -8.83 16.76
C ALA A 216 0.56 -8.56 16.72
N GLU A 217 1.38 -9.52 17.15
CA GLU A 217 2.84 -9.42 17.06
C GLU A 217 3.30 -9.26 15.61
N ARG A 218 2.83 -10.13 14.71
CA ARG A 218 3.23 -10.10 13.30
C ARG A 218 2.77 -8.82 12.61
N ALA A 219 1.55 -8.34 12.88
CA ALA A 219 1.06 -7.06 12.38
C ALA A 219 1.93 -5.89 12.88
N ALA A 220 2.32 -5.89 14.16
CA ALA A 220 3.21 -4.88 14.72
C ALA A 220 4.61 -4.90 14.10
N LEU A 221 5.17 -6.09 13.83
CA LEU A 221 6.47 -6.24 13.13
C LEU A 221 6.41 -5.69 11.71
N ILE A 222 5.38 -6.06 10.93
CA ILE A 222 5.19 -5.56 9.56
C ILE A 222 5.06 -4.03 9.57
N ASN A 223 4.31 -3.48 10.53
CA ASN A 223 4.14 -2.03 10.67
C ASN A 223 5.46 -1.32 11.03
N ARG A 224 6.39 -1.99 11.71
CA ARG A 224 7.75 -1.47 11.97
C ARG A 224 8.69 -1.61 10.77
N GLY A 225 8.23 -2.19 9.66
CA GLY A 225 9.04 -2.45 8.48
C GLY A 225 9.87 -3.74 8.56
N THR A 226 9.64 -4.57 9.57
CA THR A 226 10.32 -5.87 9.72
C THR A 226 9.43 -6.98 9.18
N SER A 227 9.97 -7.80 8.26
CA SER A 227 9.27 -9.01 7.81
C SER A 227 9.26 -10.05 8.96
N PRO A 228 8.08 -10.56 9.37
CA PRO A 228 8.01 -11.59 10.40
C PRO A 228 8.79 -12.86 10.04
N ASP A 229 8.86 -13.16 8.75
CA ASP A 229 9.46 -14.39 8.24
C ASP A 229 11.01 -14.30 8.30
N ASP A 230 11.58 -13.09 8.20
CA ASP A 230 13.03 -12.86 8.35
C ASP A 230 13.48 -13.08 9.80
N ARG A 231 12.63 -12.73 10.78
CA ARG A 231 12.93 -12.94 12.21
C ARG A 231 12.96 -14.43 12.54
N ALA A 232 12.04 -15.21 11.98
CA ALA A 232 12.03 -16.67 12.13
C ALA A 232 13.30 -17.29 11.53
N ALA A 233 13.68 -16.86 10.32
CA ALA A 233 14.93 -17.29 9.69
C ALA A 233 16.17 -16.92 10.51
N THR A 234 16.19 -15.71 11.08
CA THR A 234 17.31 -15.24 11.93
C THR A 234 17.44 -16.07 13.20
N MET A 235 16.32 -16.39 13.86
CA MET A 235 16.31 -17.23 15.08
C MET A 235 16.77 -18.66 14.77
N LEU A 236 16.32 -19.23 13.64
CA LEU A 236 16.74 -20.55 13.18
C LEU A 236 18.24 -20.58 12.85
N SER A 237 18.75 -19.56 12.14
CA SER A 237 20.18 -19.46 11.82
C SER A 237 21.03 -19.32 13.08
N GLY A 238 20.58 -18.55 14.08
CA GLY A 238 21.28 -18.38 15.35
C GLY A 238 21.35 -19.68 16.16
N ALA A 239 20.25 -20.44 16.20
CA ALA A 239 20.20 -21.74 16.88
C ALA A 239 21.18 -22.75 16.26
N LEU A 240 21.23 -22.83 14.92
CA LEU A 240 22.15 -23.73 14.22
C LEU A 240 23.62 -23.38 14.45
N THR A 241 23.96 -22.09 14.55
CA THR A 241 25.34 -21.66 14.87
C THR A 241 25.75 -21.91 16.31
N ALA A 242 24.80 -21.87 17.26
CA ALA A 242 25.08 -22.11 18.67
C ALA A 242 25.38 -23.59 18.97
N GLU A 243 24.80 -24.51 18.20
CA GLU A 243 24.99 -25.96 18.37
C GLU A 243 26.23 -26.50 17.64
N SER A 244 26.78 -25.75 16.67
CA SER A 244 27.91 -26.19 15.83
C SER A 244 29.28 -25.63 16.24
N ILE A 245 29.44 -25.03 17.41
CA ILE A 245 30.76 -24.69 17.94
C ILE A 245 31.22 -25.87 18.82
N PRO A 246 31.96 -26.86 18.27
CA PRO A 246 32.61 -27.83 19.12
C PRO A 246 33.53 -27.05 20.06
N HIS A 247 33.31 -27.23 21.36
CA HIS A 247 34.19 -26.75 22.41
C HIS A 247 35.59 -27.30 22.09
N ARG A 248 36.44 -26.48 21.45
CA ARG A 248 37.83 -26.85 21.20
C ARG A 248 38.42 -27.06 22.59
N PRO A 249 38.87 -28.28 22.96
CA PRO A 249 39.49 -28.49 24.25
C PRO A 249 40.66 -27.51 24.32
N GLN A 250 40.63 -26.68 25.36
CA GLN A 250 41.65 -25.69 25.63
C GLN A 250 42.94 -26.49 25.87
N GLY A 251 43.75 -26.58 24.82
CA GLY A 251 45.01 -27.29 24.86
C GLY A 251 45.88 -26.66 25.92
N ASP A 252 46.13 -27.43 26.97
CA ASP A 252 46.96 -27.08 28.11
C ASP A 252 48.38 -26.82 27.58
N SER A 253 48.74 -25.54 27.44
CA SER A 253 50.10 -25.13 27.05
C SER A 253 51.00 -25.27 28.28
N SER A 254 51.37 -26.51 28.58
CA SER A 254 52.45 -26.86 29.51
C SER A 254 53.66 -27.33 28.70
N ASN A 255 54.78 -26.68 29.00
CA ASN A 255 56.18 -27.07 28.78
C ASN A 255 56.84 -26.75 27.42
N GLY A 256 57.92 -25.97 27.51
CA GLY A 256 58.91 -25.70 26.46
C GLY A 256 59.63 -24.40 26.70
#